data_AF-A0A938AP29-F1
#
_entry.id   AF-A0A938AP29-F1
#
_cell.length_a   1.000
_cell.length_b   1.000
_cell.length_c   1.000
_cell.angle_alpha   90.00
_cell.angle_beta   90.00
_cell.angle_gamma   90.00
#
_symmetry.space_group_name_H-M   'P 1'
#
loop_
_entity.id
_entity.type
_entity.pdbx_description
1 polymer ?
#
loop_
_entity_poly.entity_id
_entity_poly.type
_entity_poly.pdbx_seq_one_letter_code
_entity_poly.pdbx_strand_id
1 'polypeptide(L)'
;MKHLDEYRQAHLVQGILEDLRRRVTRPWVIMEICGGQTHSIVRHGLDQLLPEAIELVHGPGCPVCVTSLELIDKAQAIAARPEVIFASYGDMLRVPGSGRDLFGVRAAGGDVRVVYSPLDAVRLAQENPG
;
A
#
# COMPACT_ATOMS: atom_id res chain seq x y z
N MET A 1 2.96 -21.69 -2.21
CA MET A 1 1.65 -21.04 -1.98
C MET A 1 0.58 -22.00 -2.49
N LYS A 2 -0.30 -22.51 -1.62
CA LYS A 2 -1.42 -23.37 -2.03
C LYS A 2 -2.29 -22.57 -3.01
N HIS A 3 -2.71 -23.13 -4.14
CA HIS A 3 -3.57 -22.49 -5.17
C HIS A 3 -2.91 -21.52 -6.18
N LEU A 4 -1.58 -21.47 -6.30
CA LEU A 4 -0.94 -20.64 -7.33
C LEU A 4 -1.23 -21.13 -8.75
N ASP A 5 -1.16 -22.45 -8.96
CA ASP A 5 -1.25 -23.05 -10.30
C ASP A 5 -2.69 -23.12 -10.83
N GLU A 6 -3.69 -23.12 -9.94
CA GLU A 6 -5.10 -23.17 -10.35
C GLU A 6 -5.62 -21.81 -10.85
N TYR A 7 -5.18 -20.69 -10.25
CA TYR A 7 -5.64 -19.36 -10.62
C TYR A 7 -4.73 -18.62 -11.62
N ARG A 8 -3.61 -19.23 -12.03
CA ARG A 8 -2.68 -18.66 -13.02
C ARG A 8 -2.70 -19.38 -14.36
N GLN A 9 -3.87 -19.89 -14.76
CA GLN A 9 -4.04 -20.62 -16.00
C GLN A 9 -4.55 -19.69 -17.10
N ALA A 10 -3.77 -19.54 -18.17
CA ALA A 10 -4.09 -18.65 -19.27
C ALA A 10 -5.45 -18.97 -19.93
N HIS A 11 -5.81 -20.24 -20.05
CA HIS A 11 -7.08 -20.64 -20.67
C HIS A 11 -8.31 -20.18 -19.87
N LEU A 12 -8.22 -20.15 -18.54
CA LEU A 12 -9.29 -19.64 -17.68
C LEU A 12 -9.47 -18.13 -17.90
N VAL A 13 -8.36 -17.39 -18.02
CA VAL A 13 -8.39 -15.95 -18.32
C VAL A 13 -9.04 -15.69 -19.68
N GLN A 14 -8.67 -16.45 -20.72
CA GLN A 14 -9.27 -16.30 -22.05
C GLN A 14 -10.78 -16.56 -22.04
N GLY A 15 -11.24 -17.61 -21.36
CA GLY A 15 -12.68 -17.88 -21.21
C GLY A 15 -13.43 -16.73 -20.54
N ILE A 16 -12.86 -16.15 -19.48
CA ILE A 16 -13.44 -14.97 -18.80
C ILE A 16 -13.49 -13.75 -19.74
N LEU A 17 -12.44 -13.51 -20.53
CA LEU A 17 -12.40 -12.38 -21.47
C LEU A 17 -13.47 -12.52 -22.57
N GLU A 18 -13.69 -13.72 -23.09
CA GLU A 18 -14.78 -14.00 -24.03
C GLU A 18 -16.16 -13.74 -23.41
N ASP A 19 -16.37 -14.19 -22.16
CA ASP A 19 -17.60 -13.92 -21.42
C ASP A 19 -17.84 -12.42 -21.19
N LEU A 20 -16.79 -11.68 -20.84
CA LEU A 20 -16.85 -10.23 -20.69
C LEU A 20 -17.25 -9.55 -22.00
N ARG A 21 -16.62 -9.92 -23.13
CA ARG A 21 -16.98 -9.38 -24.45
C ARG A 21 -18.44 -9.63 -24.83
N ARG A 22 -19.03 -10.76 -24.41
CA ARG A 22 -20.46 -11.06 -24.65
C ARG A 22 -21.42 -10.31 -23.74
N ARG A 23 -21.01 -10.02 -22.49
CA ARG A 23 -21.89 -9.49 -21.44
C ARG A 23 -21.83 -7.97 -21.28
N VAL A 24 -20.75 -7.34 -21.73
CA VAL A 24 -20.61 -5.88 -21.67
C VAL A 24 -21.50 -5.25 -22.72
N THR A 25 -22.65 -4.72 -22.28
CA THR A 25 -23.66 -4.11 -23.16
C THR A 25 -23.62 -2.58 -23.18
N ARG A 26 -22.78 -1.97 -22.35
CA ARG A 26 -22.61 -0.53 -22.21
C ARG A 26 -21.23 -0.20 -21.64
N PRO A 27 -20.77 1.05 -21.73
CA PRO A 27 -19.59 1.51 -21.01
C PRO A 27 -19.72 1.32 -19.50
N TRP A 28 -18.64 0.85 -18.85
CA TRP A 28 -18.52 0.71 -17.41
C TRP A 28 -17.24 1.36 -16.93
N VAL A 29 -17.34 2.04 -15.79
CA VAL A 29 -16.18 2.51 -15.04
C VAL A 29 -16.13 1.69 -13.76
N ILE A 30 -15.03 0.95 -13.57
CA ILE A 30 -14.83 0.08 -12.40
C ILE A 30 -13.61 0.61 -11.65
N MET A 31 -13.78 0.88 -10.35
CA MET A 31 -12.68 1.33 -9.51
C MET A 31 -12.24 0.21 -8.58
N GLU A 32 -10.93 -0.06 -8.54
CA GLU A 32 -10.30 -0.84 -7.49
C GLU A 32 -9.65 0.10 -6.45
N ILE A 33 -9.56 -0.35 -5.19
CA ILE A 33 -9.03 0.44 -4.07
C ILE A 33 -8.04 -0.41 -3.27
N CYS A 34 -7.12 -1.07 -3.96
CA CYS A 34 -6.09 -1.88 -3.34
C CYS A 34 -4.80 -1.83 -4.17
N GLY A 35 -3.74 -1.23 -3.62
CA GLY A 35 -2.46 -1.12 -4.34
C GLY A 35 -1.88 -2.48 -4.79
N GLY A 36 -2.19 -3.57 -4.08
CA GLY A 36 -1.84 -4.93 -4.50
C GLY A 36 -2.59 -5.39 -5.74
N GLN A 37 -3.87 -5.01 -5.88
CA GLN A 37 -4.65 -5.26 -7.10
C GLN A 37 -4.13 -4.40 -8.25
N THR A 38 -3.91 -3.09 -8.02
CA THR A 38 -3.26 -2.20 -9.00
C THR A 38 -1.98 -2.82 -9.54
N HIS A 39 -1.08 -3.25 -8.63
CA HIS A 39 0.20 -3.87 -9.00
C HIS A 39 -0.02 -5.14 -9.83
N SER A 40 -0.92 -6.03 -9.41
CA SER A 40 -1.21 -7.27 -10.14
C SER A 40 -1.78 -6.99 -11.53
N ILE A 41 -2.69 -6.03 -11.65
CA ILE A 41 -3.35 -5.67 -12.91
C ILE A 41 -2.33 -5.15 -13.91
N VAL A 42 -1.55 -4.14 -13.52
CA VAL A 42 -0.54 -3.52 -14.39
C VAL A 42 0.58 -4.50 -14.72
N ARG A 43 1.07 -5.26 -13.74
CA ARG A 43 2.15 -6.25 -13.94
C ARG A 43 1.77 -7.32 -14.96
N HIS A 44 0.51 -7.70 -15.00
CA HIS A 44 -0.01 -8.73 -15.90
C HIS A 44 -0.72 -8.15 -17.14
N GLY A 45 -0.73 -6.82 -17.30
CA GLY A 45 -1.38 -6.13 -18.43
C GLY A 45 -2.87 -6.42 -18.54
N LEU A 46 -3.56 -6.70 -17.42
CA LEU A 46 -4.97 -7.10 -17.46
C LEU A 46 -5.87 -5.96 -17.94
N ASP A 47 -5.50 -4.72 -17.65
CA ASP A 47 -6.11 -3.49 -18.14
C ASP A 47 -6.15 -3.44 -19.68
N GLN A 48 -5.11 -3.95 -20.35
CA GLN A 48 -5.02 -4.00 -21.82
C GLN A 48 -5.85 -5.14 -22.43
N LEU A 49 -6.23 -6.13 -21.62
CA LEU A 49 -7.02 -7.29 -22.08
C LEU A 49 -8.52 -7.06 -21.98
N LEU A 50 -8.96 -6.12 -21.13
CA LEU A 50 -10.37 -5.82 -20.94
C LEU A 50 -11.02 -5.28 -22.23
N PRO A 51 -12.33 -5.51 -22.43
CA PRO A 51 -13.07 -4.84 -23.49
C PRO A 51 -12.94 -3.31 -23.39
N GLU A 52 -12.84 -2.60 -24.52
CA GLU A 52 -12.69 -1.14 -24.57
C GLU A 52 -13.83 -0.38 -23.84
N ALA A 53 -15.01 -0.98 -23.77
CA ALA A 53 -16.14 -0.45 -23.01
C ALA A 53 -15.97 -0.56 -21.48
N ILE A 54 -14.90 -1.17 -20.96
CA ILE A 54 -14.57 -1.18 -19.54
C ILE A 54 -13.37 -0.27 -19.30
N GLU A 55 -13.62 0.84 -18.62
CA GLU A 55 -12.58 1.68 -18.04
C GLU A 55 -12.28 1.18 -16.62
N LEU A 56 -10.99 0.93 -16.36
CA LEU A 56 -10.52 0.59 -15.02
C LEU A 56 -9.86 1.81 -14.38
N VAL A 57 -10.36 2.21 -13.21
CA VAL A 57 -9.84 3.33 -12.43
C VAL A 57 -9.08 2.80 -11.22
N HIS A 58 -7.86 3.30 -11.04
CA HIS A 58 -7.04 2.99 -9.87
C HIS A 58 -7.33 3.99 -8.75
N GLY A 59 -8.10 3.55 -7.76
CA GLY A 59 -8.50 4.35 -6.63
C GLY A 59 -7.40 4.49 -5.57
N PRO A 60 -7.67 5.21 -4.46
CA PRO A 60 -6.70 5.50 -3.41
C PRO A 60 -6.47 4.31 -2.46
N GLY A 61 -6.00 3.18 -3.00
CA GLY A 61 -5.79 1.92 -2.27
C GLY A 61 -4.49 1.79 -1.48
N CYS A 62 -3.75 2.90 -1.32
CA CYS A 62 -2.46 2.94 -0.63
C CYS A 62 -2.63 3.67 0.71
N PRO A 63 -2.66 2.96 1.86
CA PRO A 63 -2.90 3.59 3.17
C PRO A 63 -1.83 4.64 3.52
N VAL A 64 -0.59 4.40 3.09
CA VAL A 64 0.53 5.33 3.23
C VAL A 64 0.26 6.64 2.50
N CYS A 65 -0.17 6.54 1.25
CA CYS A 65 -0.34 7.66 0.33
C CYS A 65 -1.51 8.57 0.72
N VAL A 66 -2.51 8.02 1.43
CA VAL A 66 -3.69 8.76 1.91
C VAL A 66 -3.56 9.24 3.35
N THR A 67 -2.43 8.96 4.01
CA THR A 67 -2.19 9.44 5.37
C THR A 67 -2.12 10.97 5.36
N SER A 68 -2.90 11.63 6.23
CA SER A 68 -2.99 13.09 6.22
C SER A 68 -1.68 13.75 6.65
N LEU A 69 -1.38 14.92 6.06
CA LEU A 69 -0.21 15.73 6.42
C LEU A 69 -0.16 16.02 7.92
N GLU A 70 -1.31 16.35 8.52
CA GLU A 70 -1.44 16.60 9.96
C GLU A 70 -1.00 15.38 10.81
N LEU A 71 -1.35 14.15 10.39
CA LEU A 71 -0.97 12.96 11.13
C LEU A 71 0.53 12.67 11.00
N ILE A 72 1.11 12.91 9.83
CA ILE A 72 2.55 12.79 9.58
C ILE A 72 3.32 13.80 10.46
N ASP A 73 2.87 15.05 10.53
CA ASP A 73 3.51 16.08 11.36
C ASP A 73 3.43 15.73 12.86
N LYS A 74 2.27 15.22 13.32
CA LYS A 74 2.13 14.71 14.70
C LYS A 74 3.09 13.55 14.98
N ALA A 75 3.20 12.60 14.05
CA ALA A 75 4.13 11.48 14.16
C ALA A 75 5.58 11.96 14.27
N GLN A 76 5.99 12.92 13.44
CA GLN A 76 7.33 13.50 13.48
C GLN A 76 7.62 14.26 14.79
N ALA A 77 6.63 14.99 15.32
CA ALA A 77 6.75 15.67 16.60
C ALA A 77 6.93 14.67 17.76
N ILE A 78 6.19 13.55 17.74
CA ILE A 78 6.33 12.46 18.71
C ILE A 78 7.71 11.79 18.57
N ALA A 79 8.12 11.47 17.34
CA ALA A 79 9.39 10.79 17.03
C ALA A 79 10.64 11.63 17.37
N ALA A 80 10.50 12.95 17.47
CA ALA A 80 11.60 13.85 17.83
C ALA A 80 11.84 13.96 19.34
N ARG A 81 10.97 13.37 20.18
CA ARG A 81 11.12 13.38 21.64
C ARG A 81 12.25 12.42 22.07
N PRO A 82 13.21 12.86 22.89
CA PRO A 82 14.37 12.03 23.29
C PRO A 82 14.00 10.71 23.98
N GLU A 83 12.87 10.66 24.67
CA GLU A 83 12.38 9.51 25.42
C GLU A 83 11.52 8.53 24.58
N VAL A 84 11.35 8.79 23.28
CA VAL A 84 10.45 8.01 22.43
C VAL A 84 11.23 7.12 21.48
N ILE A 85 10.90 5.82 21.50
CA ILE A 85 11.18 4.91 20.39
C ILE A 85 9.98 4.93 19.44
N PHE A 86 10.14 5.52 18.26
CA PHE A 86 9.08 5.62 17.26
C PHE A 86 9.16 4.45 16.27
N ALA A 87 8.19 3.54 16.33
CA ALA A 87 8.10 2.41 15.41
C ALA A 87 7.20 2.74 14.22
N SER A 88 7.67 2.46 13.00
CA SER A 88 6.86 2.63 11.78
C SER A 88 7.25 1.65 10.68
N TYR A 89 6.37 1.46 9.70
CA TYR A 89 6.70 0.70 8.49
C TYR A 89 7.70 1.48 7.62
N GLY A 90 8.56 0.75 6.91
CA GLY A 90 9.67 1.34 6.17
C GLY A 90 9.26 2.30 5.04
N ASP A 91 8.11 2.06 4.42
CA ASP A 91 7.51 2.92 3.40
C ASP A 91 7.09 4.29 3.96
N MET A 92 6.58 4.32 5.19
CA MET A 92 6.16 5.53 5.89
C MET A 92 7.34 6.47 6.21
N LEU A 93 8.56 5.95 6.34
CA LEU A 93 9.70 6.77 6.77
C LEU A 93 10.08 7.89 5.79
N ARG A 94 9.71 7.74 4.50
CA ARG A 94 9.99 8.69 3.42
C ARG A 94 8.86 9.66 3.16
N VAL A 95 7.73 9.50 3.83
CA VAL A 95 6.56 10.34 3.57
C VAL A 95 6.82 11.73 4.12
N PRO A 96 6.77 12.77 3.29
CA PRO A 96 7.08 14.12 3.74
C PRO A 96 5.97 14.65 4.64
N GLY A 97 6.38 15.24 5.76
CA GLY A 97 5.56 16.18 6.53
C GLY A 97 5.74 17.61 6.01
N SER A 98 5.27 18.58 6.77
CA SER A 98 5.37 20.00 6.43
C SER A 98 6.81 20.53 6.43
N GLY A 99 7.73 19.89 7.18
CA GLY A 99 9.12 20.34 7.32
C GLY A 99 10.20 19.31 6.99
N ARG A 100 9.98 18.03 7.31
CA ARG A 100 10.91 16.92 7.03
C ARG A 100 10.13 15.61 6.90
N ASP A 101 10.82 14.49 6.73
CA ASP A 101 10.26 13.13 6.88
C ASP A 101 10.81 12.47 8.16
N LEU A 102 10.39 11.23 8.45
CA LEU A 102 10.89 10.48 9.61
C LEU A 102 12.37 10.06 9.46
N PHE A 103 12.88 9.92 8.23
CA PHE A 103 14.33 9.76 8.01
C PHE A 103 15.11 10.99 8.48
N GLY A 104 14.59 12.19 8.24
CA GLY A 104 15.15 13.44 8.75
C GLY A 104 15.11 13.53 10.27
N VAL A 105 14.04 13.03 10.93
CA VAL A 105 13.99 12.93 12.39
C VAL A 105 15.06 11.98 12.91
N ARG A 106 15.20 10.80 12.28
CA ARG A 106 16.24 9.82 12.62
C ARG A 106 17.65 10.38 12.45
N ALA A 107 17.91 11.08 11.36
CA ALA A 107 19.20 11.72 11.09
C ALA A 107 19.53 12.82 12.12
N ALA A 108 18.52 13.47 12.69
CA ALA A 108 18.66 14.45 13.75
C ALA A 108 18.80 13.83 15.16
N GLY A 109 18.87 12.51 15.28
CA GLY A 109 19.09 11.79 16.54
C GLY A 109 17.86 11.18 17.20
N GLY A 110 16.67 11.28 16.58
CA GLY A 110 15.47 10.57 17.08
C GLY A 110 15.57 9.05 16.90
N ASP A 111 15.05 8.27 17.85
CA ASP A 111 15.04 6.80 17.76
C ASP A 111 13.84 6.32 16.93
N VAL A 112 14.00 6.32 15.60
CA VAL A 112 13.01 5.79 14.65
C VAL A 112 13.39 4.39 14.21
N ARG A 113 12.55 3.39 14.52
CA ARG A 113 12.78 1.97 14.19
C ARG A 113 11.79 1.47 13.15
N VAL A 114 12.30 0.71 12.18
CA VAL A 114 11.46 0.06 11.17
C VAL A 114 10.91 -1.24 11.73
N VAL A 115 9.60 -1.44 11.59
CA VAL A 115 8.89 -2.68 11.96
C VAL A 115 8.19 -3.28 10.75
N TYR A 116 7.98 -4.61 10.79
CA TYR A 116 7.26 -5.34 9.73
C TYR A 116 5.88 -5.80 10.18
N SER A 117 5.59 -5.72 11.48
CA SER A 117 4.28 -5.96 12.05
C SER A 117 4.05 -5.06 13.26
N PRO A 118 2.78 -4.79 13.64
CA PRO A 118 2.49 -4.07 14.87
C PRO A 118 3.00 -4.82 16.12
N LEU A 119 3.17 -6.15 16.04
CA LEU A 119 3.70 -6.96 17.14
C LEU A 119 5.18 -6.70 17.40
N ASP A 120 5.96 -6.29 16.39
CA ASP A 120 7.35 -5.91 16.61
C ASP A 120 7.44 -4.64 17.48
N ALA A 121 6.48 -3.71 17.37
CA ALA A 121 6.41 -2.55 18.26
C ALA A 121 6.12 -2.95 19.72
N VAL A 122 5.27 -3.97 19.94
CA VAL A 122 5.03 -4.53 21.28
C VAL A 122 6.30 -5.17 21.84
N ARG A 123 7.02 -5.94 21.02
CA ARG A 123 8.30 -6.55 21.43
C ARG A 123 9.34 -5.48 21.77
N LEU A 124 9.45 -4.44 20.95
CA LEU A 124 10.32 -3.28 21.21
C LEU A 124 9.99 -2.63 22.57
N ALA A 125 8.72 -2.46 22.90
CA ALA A 125 8.31 -1.91 24.20
C ALA A 125 8.68 -2.84 25.38
N GLN A 126 8.53 -4.16 25.22
CA GLN A 126 8.94 -5.14 26.25
C GLN A 126 10.46 -5.15 26.49
N GLU A 127 11.24 -4.98 25.43
CA GLU A 127 12.70 -4.91 25.49
C GLU A 127 13.22 -3.56 26.03
N ASN A 128 12.38 -2.52 26.03
CA ASN A 128 12.71 -1.16 26.46
C ASN A 128 11.64 -0.62 27.42
N PRO A 129 11.54 -1.12 28.67
CA PRO A 129 10.46 -0.79 29.60
C PRO A 129 10.56 0.58 30.28
N GLY A 130 11.59 1.38 29.97
CA GLY A 130 11.94 2.65 30.64
C GLY A 130 11.65 3.88 29.80
#